data_AF-T1FL82-F1
#
_entry.id   AF-T1FL82-F1
#
_cell.length_a   1.000
_cell.length_b   1.000
_cell.length_c   1.000
_cell.angle_alpha   90.00
_cell.angle_beta   90.00
_cell.angle_gamma   90.00
#
_symmetry.space_group_name_H-M   'P 1'
#
loop_
_entity.id
_entity.type
_entity.pdbx_description
1 polymer ?
#
loop_
_entity_poly.entity_id
_entity_poly.type
_entity_poly.pdbx_seq_one_letter_code
_entity_poly.pdbx_strand_id
1 'polypeptide(L)'
;MSTERLMTKMIKSGRDEAEVRSMSRQEIIDACLASELMRTELLTETSEPPQNVTETERWKFEKELEFKERQAAKELEFKERQAAKEFEFKERQAAREFELKERELELKERLKEELKLKEDEMRLKEDELRLKREEFLLKQKESNSLINRIKKFSDTMKEQLWKMPQNPSELPTFFVHLENAFCSNGVDQDVKSRLLQMCLHDKAKSIITRLTVQQLDDYNTLKEFLLSEFRISPVKLREQFFGTKKIPNETSCYPETV
;
A
#
# COMPACT_ATOMS: atom_id res chain seq x y z
N MET A 1 61.20 1.66 -23.91
CA MET A 1 62.47 2.41 -23.83
C MET A 1 62.29 3.77 -24.49
N SER A 2 62.54 4.87 -23.77
CA SER A 2 62.40 6.24 -24.30
C SER A 2 63.58 6.61 -25.21
N THR A 3 63.34 7.35 -26.30
CA THR A 3 64.35 7.85 -27.25
C THR A 3 65.44 8.65 -26.57
N GLU A 4 65.10 9.49 -25.60
CA GLU A 4 66.06 10.31 -24.85
C GLU A 4 67.06 9.48 -24.05
N ARG A 5 66.61 8.34 -23.50
CA ARG A 5 67.49 7.41 -22.79
C ARG A 5 68.47 6.73 -23.74
N LEU A 6 68.04 6.42 -24.97
CA LEU A 6 68.91 5.83 -25.99
C LEU A 6 69.94 6.83 -26.52
N MET A 7 69.54 8.07 -26.78
CA MET A 7 70.46 9.15 -27.18
C MET A 7 71.52 9.41 -26.10
N THR A 8 71.12 9.46 -24.83
CA THR A 8 72.04 9.63 -23.70
C THR A 8 73.05 8.49 -23.61
N LYS A 9 72.63 7.26 -23.93
CA LYS A 9 73.52 6.08 -23.95
C LYS A 9 74.56 6.18 -25.08
N MET A 10 74.16 6.70 -26.25
CA MET A 10 75.03 6.89 -27.42
C MET A 10 76.07 8.00 -27.22
N ILE A 11 75.67 9.13 -26.63
CA ILE A 11 76.57 10.23 -26.28
C ILE A 11 77.61 9.76 -25.25
N LYS A 12 77.17 8.97 -24.25
CA LYS A 12 78.08 8.37 -23.26
C LYS A 12 79.06 7.34 -23.86
N SER A 13 78.73 6.71 -24.98
CA SER A 13 79.66 5.86 -25.72
C SER A 13 80.65 6.63 -26.62
N GLY A 14 80.65 7.96 -26.57
CA GLY A 14 81.64 8.82 -27.23
C GLY A 14 81.25 9.31 -28.63
N ARG A 15 79.99 9.16 -29.05
CA ARG A 15 79.50 9.76 -30.31
C ARG A 15 79.16 11.23 -30.13
N ASP A 16 79.37 12.01 -31.19
CA ASP A 16 79.11 13.44 -31.19
C ASP A 16 77.63 13.75 -30.95
N GLU A 17 77.37 14.74 -30.09
CA GLU A 17 76.02 15.06 -29.64
C GLU A 17 75.16 15.70 -30.74
N ALA A 18 75.76 16.46 -31.67
CA ALA A 18 75.04 17.06 -32.78
C ALA A 18 74.61 16.00 -33.80
N GLU A 19 75.46 14.99 -34.02
CA GLU A 19 75.16 13.84 -34.87
C GLU A 19 74.01 12.99 -34.30
N VAL A 20 74.08 12.62 -33.01
CA VAL A 20 73.07 11.76 -32.36
C VAL A 20 71.67 12.40 -32.32
N ARG A 21 71.59 13.73 -32.23
CA ARG A 21 70.31 14.46 -32.25
C ARG A 21 69.70 14.57 -33.65
N SER A 22 70.50 14.44 -34.70
CA SER A 22 70.04 14.46 -36.10
C SER A 22 69.54 13.09 -36.59
N MET A 23 69.85 12.02 -35.86
CA MET A 23 69.43 10.66 -36.19
C MET A 23 67.94 10.43 -35.92
N SER A 24 67.30 9.69 -36.81
CA SER A 24 65.95 9.19 -36.58
C SER A 24 65.94 8.15 -35.45
N ARG A 25 64.77 7.98 -34.80
CA ARG A 25 64.60 7.00 -33.73
C ARG A 25 65.03 5.58 -34.11
N GLN A 26 64.81 5.20 -35.37
CA GLN A 26 65.16 3.86 -35.85
C GLN A 26 66.69 3.72 -35.96
N GLU A 27 67.38 4.72 -36.51
CA GLU A 27 68.84 4.74 -36.61
C GLU A 27 69.51 4.73 -35.21
N ILE A 28 68.90 5.39 -34.22
CA ILE A 28 69.38 5.37 -32.82
C ILE A 28 69.27 3.96 -32.21
N ILE A 29 68.19 3.24 -32.51
CA ILE A 29 67.97 1.87 -32.03
C ILE A 29 68.98 0.92 -32.70
N ASP A 30 69.13 1.01 -34.02
CA ASP A 30 70.01 0.14 -34.79
C ASP A 30 71.48 0.32 -34.40
N ALA A 31 71.91 1.56 -34.16
CA ALA A 31 73.28 1.85 -33.74
C ALA A 31 73.54 1.48 -32.26
N CYS A 32 72.51 1.51 -31.39
CA CYS A 32 72.61 0.94 -30.04
C CYS A 32 72.77 -0.59 -30.08
N LEU A 33 71.99 -1.28 -30.92
CA LEU A 33 72.07 -2.72 -31.09
C LEU A 33 73.42 -3.15 -31.68
N ALA A 34 73.95 -2.41 -32.67
CA ALA A 34 75.28 -2.66 -33.22
C ALA A 34 76.39 -2.51 -32.17
N SER A 35 76.27 -1.52 -31.27
CA SER A 35 77.23 -1.32 -30.17
C SER A 35 77.13 -2.41 -29.10
N GLU A 36 75.93 -2.94 -28.85
CA GLU A 36 75.73 -4.10 -27.96
C GLU A 36 76.24 -5.39 -28.59
N LEU A 37 76.02 -5.59 -29.89
CA LEU A 37 76.53 -6.74 -30.65
C LEU A 37 78.06 -6.77 -30.69
N MET A 38 78.71 -5.64 -30.98
CA MET A 38 80.17 -5.51 -30.92
C MET A 38 80.70 -5.74 -29.50
N ARG A 39 79.98 -5.30 -28.47
CA ARG A 39 80.36 -5.56 -27.07
C ARG A 39 80.19 -7.04 -26.71
N THR A 40 79.17 -7.72 -27.25
CA THR A 40 79.03 -9.18 -27.08
C THR A 40 80.08 -9.95 -27.88
N GLU A 41 80.44 -9.51 -29.09
CA GLU A 41 81.50 -10.12 -29.91
C GLU A 41 82.88 -9.98 -29.24
N LEU A 42 83.20 -8.81 -28.68
CA LEU A 42 84.43 -8.59 -27.90
C LEU A 42 84.49 -9.42 -26.61
N LEU A 43 83.33 -9.72 -26.01
CA LEU A 43 83.24 -10.60 -24.83
C LEU A 43 83.30 -12.09 -25.21
N THR A 44 82.97 -12.46 -26.45
CA THR A 44 83.11 -13.83 -26.95
C THR A 44 84.50 -14.12 -27.52
N GLU A 45 85.24 -13.13 -28.01
CA GLU A 45 86.61 -13.30 -28.54
C GLU A 45 87.74 -13.25 -27.48
N THR A 46 87.47 -12.83 -26.24
CA THR A 46 88.45 -12.87 -25.14
C THR A 46 88.19 -13.97 -24.10
N SER A 47 87.71 -15.13 -24.55
CA SER A 47 87.69 -16.34 -23.73
C SER A 47 88.30 -17.51 -24.50
N GLU A 48 89.55 -17.34 -24.94
CA GLU A 48 90.41 -18.50 -25.16
C GLU A 48 90.52 -19.26 -23.82
N PRO A 49 90.13 -20.55 -23.75
CA PRO A 49 90.25 -21.31 -22.52
C PRO A 49 91.75 -21.44 -22.18
N PRO A 50 92.17 -21.16 -20.93
CA PRO A 50 93.57 -21.31 -20.55
C PRO A 50 94.02 -22.73 -20.84
N GLN A 51 95.00 -22.86 -21.74
CA GLN A 51 95.68 -24.12 -22.07
C GLN A 51 96.71 -24.45 -20.99
N ASN A 52 96.21 -24.74 -19.79
CA ASN A 52 96.79 -25.62 -18.77
C ASN A 52 95.92 -25.51 -17.51
N VAL A 53 94.81 -26.24 -17.51
CA VAL A 53 93.95 -26.42 -16.34
C VAL A 53 93.90 -27.92 -16.12
N THR A 54 94.51 -28.41 -15.05
CA THR A 54 94.40 -29.83 -14.67
C THR A 54 92.92 -30.20 -14.56
N GLU A 55 92.52 -31.40 -14.98
CA GLU A 55 91.13 -31.90 -14.94
C GLU A 55 90.44 -31.65 -13.59
N THR A 56 91.21 -31.58 -12.52
CA THR A 56 90.81 -31.27 -11.14
C THR A 56 90.23 -29.87 -10.93
N GLU A 57 90.68 -28.85 -11.66
CA GLU A 57 90.22 -27.46 -11.50
C GLU A 57 88.93 -27.22 -12.30
N ARG A 58 88.80 -27.84 -13.48
CA ARG A 58 87.53 -27.88 -14.23
C ARG A 58 86.45 -28.60 -13.42
N TRP A 59 86.81 -29.73 -12.80
CA TRP A 59 85.92 -30.49 -11.92
C TRP A 59 85.47 -29.70 -10.69
N LYS A 60 86.36 -28.90 -10.07
CA LYS A 60 85.99 -28.01 -8.94
C LYS A 60 85.03 -26.90 -9.37
N PHE A 61 85.27 -26.28 -10.52
CA PHE A 61 84.42 -25.22 -11.04
C PHE A 61 83.02 -25.76 -11.44
N GLU A 62 82.97 -26.92 -12.07
CA GLU A 62 81.72 -27.61 -12.41
C GLU A 62 80.93 -28.00 -11.15
N LYS A 63 81.60 -28.51 -10.11
CA LYS A 63 80.95 -28.81 -8.82
C LYS A 63 80.44 -27.58 -8.09
N GLU A 64 81.17 -26.47 -8.15
CA GLU A 64 80.75 -25.19 -7.57
C GLU A 64 79.53 -24.61 -8.31
N LEU A 65 79.50 -24.73 -9.65
CA LEU A 65 78.36 -24.33 -10.47
C LEU A 65 77.14 -25.19 -10.18
N GLU A 66 77.29 -26.52 -10.14
CA GLU A 66 76.23 -27.46 -9.78
C GLU A 66 75.68 -27.18 -8.38
N PHE A 67 76.55 -26.83 -7.41
CA PHE A 67 76.13 -26.44 -6.08
C PHE A 67 75.31 -25.15 -6.09
N LYS A 68 75.75 -24.12 -6.82
CA LYS A 68 75.03 -22.84 -6.97
C LYS A 68 73.69 -23.02 -7.68
N GLU A 69 73.65 -23.80 -8.76
CA GLU A 69 72.41 -24.15 -9.47
C GLU A 69 71.44 -24.90 -8.55
N ARG A 70 71.94 -25.82 -7.72
CA ARG A 70 71.10 -26.54 -6.75
C ARG A 70 70.58 -25.63 -5.63
N GLN A 71 71.34 -24.63 -5.21
CA GLN A 71 70.85 -23.62 -4.25
C GLN A 71 69.80 -22.71 -4.89
N ALA A 72 70.05 -22.23 -6.12
CA ALA A 72 69.11 -21.42 -6.87
C ALA A 72 67.79 -22.18 -7.15
N ALA A 73 67.86 -23.47 -7.50
CA ALA A 73 66.70 -24.32 -7.71
C ALA A 73 65.85 -24.48 -6.44
N LYS A 74 66.49 -24.69 -5.28
CA LYS A 74 65.79 -24.77 -3.98
C LYS A 74 65.15 -23.45 -3.58
N GLU A 75 65.83 -22.33 -3.83
CA GLU A 75 65.28 -21.00 -3.53
C GLU A 75 64.07 -20.68 -4.42
N LEU A 76 64.14 -21.06 -5.70
CA LEU A 76 63.05 -20.91 -6.66
C LEU A 76 61.86 -21.79 -6.28
N GLU A 77 62.08 -23.07 -5.95
CA GLU A 77 61.04 -23.99 -5.47
C GLU A 77 60.36 -23.46 -4.19
N PHE A 78 61.14 -22.89 -3.27
CA PHE A 78 60.59 -22.29 -2.05
C PHE A 78 59.73 -21.05 -2.35
N LYS A 79 60.20 -20.17 -3.25
CA LYS A 79 59.44 -18.99 -3.70
C LYS A 79 58.16 -19.37 -4.43
N GLU A 80 58.21 -20.36 -5.32
CA GLU A 80 57.03 -20.89 -6.01
C GLU A 80 56.03 -21.50 -5.02
N ARG A 81 56.51 -22.25 -4.02
CA ARG A 81 55.63 -22.81 -2.99
C ARG A 81 55.00 -21.75 -2.09
N GLN A 82 55.70 -20.65 -1.82
CA GLN A 82 55.11 -19.51 -1.12
C GLN A 82 54.07 -18.79 -1.97
N ALA A 83 54.38 -18.53 -3.25
CA ALA A 83 53.45 -17.91 -4.19
C ALA A 83 52.19 -18.76 -4.40
N ALA A 84 52.33 -20.09 -4.50
CA ALA A 84 51.21 -21.02 -4.62
C ALA A 84 50.29 -20.97 -3.39
N LYS A 85 50.87 -20.96 -2.18
CA LYS A 85 50.08 -20.84 -0.94
C LYS A 85 49.38 -19.49 -0.81
N GLU A 86 50.04 -18.40 -1.23
CA GLU A 86 49.44 -17.07 -1.22
C GLU A 86 48.29 -16.97 -2.22
N PHE A 87 48.45 -17.56 -3.40
CA PHE A 87 47.41 -17.64 -4.41
C PHE A 87 46.21 -18.46 -3.93
N GLU A 88 46.44 -19.66 -3.40
CA GLU A 88 45.39 -20.53 -2.83
C GLU A 88 44.63 -19.82 -1.70
N PHE A 89 45.33 -19.09 -0.84
CA PHE A 89 44.71 -18.31 0.23
C PHE A 89 43.84 -17.17 -0.31
N LYS A 90 44.33 -16.43 -1.31
CA LYS A 90 43.56 -15.36 -1.98
C LYS A 90 42.33 -15.90 -2.68
N GLU A 91 42.45 -17.01 -3.39
CA GLU A 91 41.33 -17.67 -4.07
C GLU A 91 40.26 -18.12 -3.05
N ARG A 92 40.70 -18.72 -1.92
CA ARG A 92 39.80 -19.12 -0.85
C ARG A 92 39.12 -17.93 -0.16
N GLN A 93 39.80 -16.79 -0.03
CA GLN A 93 39.19 -15.56 0.46
C GLN A 93 38.15 -15.01 -0.52
N ALA A 94 38.51 -14.92 -1.81
CA ALA A 94 37.60 -14.46 -2.85
C ALA A 94 36.34 -15.34 -2.96
N ALA A 95 36.49 -16.67 -2.86
CA ALA A 95 35.36 -17.61 -2.85
C ALA A 95 34.42 -17.36 -1.66
N ARG A 96 34.96 -17.14 -0.46
CA ARG A 96 34.16 -16.84 0.75
C ARG A 96 33.44 -15.49 0.64
N GLU A 97 34.11 -14.47 0.10
CA GLU A 97 33.48 -13.18 -0.13
C GLU A 97 32.35 -13.25 -1.16
N PHE A 98 32.54 -14.03 -2.22
CA PHE A 98 31.51 -14.25 -3.22
C PHE A 98 30.28 -14.97 -2.63
N GLU A 99 30.50 -16.05 -1.88
CA GLU A 99 29.44 -16.80 -1.19
C GLU A 99 28.66 -15.91 -0.20
N LEU A 100 29.36 -15.03 0.53
CA LEU A 100 28.71 -14.11 1.47
C LEU A 100 27.89 -13.04 0.75
N LYS A 101 28.38 -12.51 -0.37
CA LYS A 101 27.63 -11.57 -1.22
C LYS A 101 26.39 -12.21 -1.83
N GLU A 102 26.49 -13.46 -2.28
CA GLU A 102 25.37 -14.22 -2.82
C GLU A 102 24.28 -14.42 -1.76
N ARG A 103 24.65 -14.84 -0.54
CA ARG A 103 23.70 -14.93 0.59
C ARG A 103 23.08 -13.59 0.97
N GLU A 104 23.86 -12.51 0.93
CA GLU A 104 23.35 -11.17 1.23
C GLU A 104 22.31 -10.71 0.19
N LEU A 105 22.55 -11.01 -1.09
CA LEU A 105 21.61 -10.74 -2.18
C LEU A 105 20.32 -11.56 -2.01
N GLU A 106 20.43 -12.86 -1.76
CA GLU A 106 19.29 -13.74 -1.52
C GLU A 106 18.44 -13.24 -0.34
N LEU A 107 19.08 -12.85 0.77
CA LEU A 107 18.38 -12.33 1.94
C LEU A 107 17.70 -10.98 1.65
N LYS A 108 18.33 -10.10 0.86
CA LYS A 108 17.72 -8.85 0.39
C LYS A 108 16.52 -9.09 -0.50
N GLU A 109 16.57 -10.08 -1.39
CA GLU A 109 15.43 -10.44 -2.26
C GLU A 109 14.27 -10.98 -1.44
N ARG A 110 14.52 -11.92 -0.54
CA ARG A 110 13.50 -12.45 0.38
C ARG A 110 12.85 -11.35 1.23
N LEU A 111 13.65 -10.42 1.74
CA LEU A 111 13.13 -9.30 2.54
C LEU A 111 12.29 -8.33 1.70
N LYS A 112 12.65 -8.09 0.44
CA LYS A 112 11.82 -7.31 -0.49
C LYS A 112 10.49 -8.00 -0.79
N GLU A 113 10.50 -9.32 -0.98
CA GLU A 113 9.27 -10.10 -1.20
C GLU A 113 8.36 -10.07 0.03
N GLU A 114 8.93 -10.23 1.22
CA GLU A 114 8.17 -10.17 2.48
C GLU A 114 7.55 -8.78 2.69
N LEU A 115 8.28 -7.71 2.37
CA LEU A 115 7.75 -6.34 2.43
C LEU A 115 6.62 -6.13 1.44
N LYS A 116 6.76 -6.59 0.19
CA LYS A 116 5.68 -6.51 -0.81
C LYS A 116 4.44 -7.28 -0.36
N LEU A 117 4.61 -8.49 0.17
CA LEU A 117 3.49 -9.28 0.67
C LEU A 117 2.78 -8.58 1.82
N LYS A 118 3.53 -7.98 2.76
CA LYS A 118 2.96 -7.18 3.86
C LYS A 118 2.23 -5.94 3.33
N GLU A 119 2.78 -5.26 2.34
CA GLU A 119 2.13 -4.11 1.70
C GLU A 119 0.80 -4.53 1.04
N ASP A 120 0.79 -5.63 0.28
CA ASP A 120 -0.42 -6.15 -0.35
C ASP A 120 -1.47 -6.61 0.67
N GLU A 121 -1.06 -7.27 1.75
CA GLU A 121 -1.95 -7.62 2.87
C GLU A 121 -2.56 -6.38 3.53
N MET A 122 -1.77 -5.34 3.74
CA MET A 122 -2.24 -4.08 4.32
C MET A 122 -3.26 -3.41 3.39
N ARG A 123 -2.98 -3.36 2.08
CA ARG A 123 -3.91 -2.82 1.08
C ARG A 123 -5.22 -3.61 1.05
N LEU A 124 -5.15 -4.94 1.08
CA LEU A 124 -6.35 -5.78 1.12
C LEU A 124 -7.18 -5.53 2.39
N LYS A 125 -6.54 -5.41 3.54
CA LYS A 125 -7.21 -5.07 4.82
C LYS A 125 -7.86 -3.69 4.77
N GLU A 126 -7.20 -2.70 4.16
CA GLU A 126 -7.77 -1.37 3.97
C GLU A 126 -9.00 -1.39 3.06
N ASP A 127 -8.94 -2.10 1.94
CA ASP A 127 -10.07 -2.28 1.03
C ASP A 127 -11.24 -3.00 1.68
N GLU A 128 -10.99 -4.06 2.46
CA GLU A 128 -12.03 -4.74 3.25
C GLU A 128 -12.70 -3.81 4.27
N LEU A 129 -11.92 -3.00 4.99
CA LEU A 129 -12.45 -2.04 5.95
C LEU A 129 -13.28 -0.97 5.25
N ARG A 130 -12.85 -0.53 4.07
CA ARG A 130 -13.60 0.42 3.25
C ARG A 130 -14.93 -0.17 2.80
N LEU A 131 -14.95 -1.39 2.27
CA LEU A 131 -16.16 -2.11 1.88
C LEU A 131 -17.13 -2.27 3.06
N LYS A 132 -16.63 -2.67 4.24
CA LYS A 132 -17.45 -2.77 5.46
C LYS A 132 -18.08 -1.44 5.86
N ARG A 133 -17.34 -0.32 5.72
CA ARG A 133 -17.87 1.03 5.98
C ARG A 133 -18.96 1.40 4.97
N GLU A 134 -18.72 1.15 3.68
CA GLU A 134 -19.69 1.42 2.63
C GLU A 134 -20.98 0.58 2.81
N GLU A 135 -20.84 -0.70 3.12
CA GLU A 135 -21.97 -1.60 3.42
C GLU A 135 -22.76 -1.13 4.65
N PHE A 136 -22.07 -0.72 5.72
CA PHE A 136 -22.71 -0.17 6.91
C PHE A 136 -23.51 1.11 6.60
N LEU A 137 -22.93 2.02 5.82
CA LEU A 137 -23.60 3.25 5.40
C LEU A 137 -24.82 2.94 4.51
N LEU A 138 -24.72 1.94 3.62
CA LEU A 138 -25.84 1.53 2.79
C LEU A 138 -26.98 0.94 3.64
N LYS A 139 -26.67 0.04 4.59
CA LYS A 139 -27.65 -0.50 5.54
C LYS A 139 -28.29 0.60 6.39
N GLN A 140 -27.53 1.61 6.79
CA GLN A 140 -28.06 2.76 7.52
C GLN A 140 -29.02 3.58 6.65
N LYS A 141 -28.67 3.83 5.39
CA LYS A 141 -29.56 4.51 4.43
C LYS A 141 -30.83 3.72 4.17
N GLU A 142 -30.71 2.41 3.97
CA GLU A 142 -31.85 1.52 3.77
C GLU A 142 -32.76 1.51 5.00
N SER A 143 -32.22 1.32 6.20
CA SER A 143 -33.01 1.34 7.44
C SER A 143 -33.68 2.69 7.71
N ASN A 144 -33.04 3.80 7.34
CA ASN A 144 -33.62 5.15 7.42
C ASN A 144 -34.57 5.51 6.26
N SER A 145 -34.73 4.62 5.27
CA SER A 145 -35.73 4.80 4.21
C SER A 145 -37.12 4.98 4.82
N LEU A 146 -37.93 5.85 4.21
CA LEU A 146 -39.28 6.17 4.66
C LEU A 146 -40.12 4.90 4.87
N ILE A 147 -40.04 3.94 3.95
CA ILE A 147 -40.79 2.67 4.01
C ILE A 147 -40.40 1.86 5.24
N ASN A 148 -39.11 1.77 5.55
CA ASN A 148 -38.61 1.03 6.70
C ASN A 148 -38.94 1.74 8.02
N ARG A 149 -38.89 3.08 8.06
CA ARG A 149 -39.37 3.85 9.21
C ARG A 149 -40.87 3.63 9.44
N ILE A 150 -41.71 3.72 8.40
CA ILE A 150 -43.16 3.44 8.50
C ILE A 150 -43.40 2.03 9.02
N LYS A 151 -42.75 1.02 8.44
CA LYS A 151 -42.88 -0.38 8.88
C LYS A 151 -42.51 -0.53 10.35
N LYS A 152 -41.34 -0.02 10.74
CA LYS A 152 -40.85 -0.06 12.14
C LYS A 152 -41.88 0.54 13.10
N PHE A 153 -42.38 1.73 12.81
CA PHE A 153 -43.33 2.41 13.68
C PHE A 153 -44.72 1.77 13.67
N SER A 154 -45.17 1.27 12.52
CA SER A 154 -46.42 0.52 12.39
C SER A 154 -46.40 -0.76 13.24
N ASP A 155 -45.27 -1.47 13.26
CA ASP A 155 -45.11 -2.70 14.04
C ASP A 155 -44.94 -2.38 15.54
N THR A 156 -44.12 -1.38 15.88
CA THR A 156 -43.81 -1.02 17.27
C THR A 156 -45.02 -0.42 18.00
N MET A 157 -45.79 0.45 17.34
CA MET A 157 -46.94 1.14 17.93
C MET A 157 -48.28 0.48 17.57
N LYS A 158 -48.28 -0.76 17.06
CA LYS A 158 -49.48 -1.41 16.54
C LYS A 158 -50.67 -1.39 17.51
N GLU A 159 -50.40 -1.55 18.81
CA GLU A 159 -51.41 -1.53 19.87
C GLU A 159 -51.90 -0.11 20.23
N GLN A 160 -51.09 0.91 19.93
CA GLN A 160 -51.40 2.32 20.17
C GLN A 160 -52.10 2.97 18.96
N LEU A 161 -51.95 2.41 17.76
CA LEU A 161 -52.58 2.89 16.52
C LEU A 161 -54.05 2.48 16.43
N TRP A 162 -54.90 3.17 17.20
CA TRP A 162 -56.35 2.94 17.20
C TRP A 162 -56.94 3.24 15.82
N LYS A 163 -58.02 2.54 15.48
CA LYS A 163 -58.80 2.87 14.29
C LYS A 163 -59.61 4.14 14.53
N MET A 164 -59.68 4.97 13.50
CA MET A 164 -60.44 6.23 13.54
C MET A 164 -61.91 5.93 13.86
N PRO A 165 -62.51 6.60 14.87
CA PRO A 165 -63.90 6.39 15.23
C PRO A 165 -64.83 6.81 14.09
N GLN A 166 -66.00 6.16 14.00
CA GLN A 166 -67.03 6.53 13.04
C GLN A 166 -67.82 7.78 13.50
N ASN A 167 -67.93 7.95 14.81
CA ASN A 167 -68.63 9.08 15.42
C ASN A 167 -67.74 10.32 15.37
N PRO A 168 -68.20 11.41 14.72
CA PRO A 168 -67.37 12.61 14.59
C PRO A 168 -67.09 13.31 15.94
N SER A 169 -67.92 13.09 16.96
CA SER A 169 -67.73 13.64 18.31
C SER A 169 -66.51 13.09 19.04
N GLU A 170 -66.08 11.87 18.68
CA GLU A 170 -64.93 11.20 19.27
C GLU A 170 -63.61 11.54 18.54
N LEU A 171 -63.72 12.22 17.40
CA LEU A 171 -62.58 12.54 16.55
C LEU A 171 -61.49 13.40 17.23
N PRO A 172 -61.83 14.41 18.06
CA PRO A 172 -60.82 15.15 18.81
C PRO A 172 -60.01 14.25 19.76
N THR A 173 -60.67 13.37 20.49
CA THR A 173 -60.02 12.42 21.41
C THR A 173 -59.10 11.46 20.67
N PHE A 174 -59.54 10.98 19.50
CA PHE A 174 -58.71 10.15 18.62
C PHE A 174 -57.40 10.85 18.22
N PHE A 175 -57.47 12.12 17.80
CA PHE A 175 -56.25 12.84 17.41
C PHE A 175 -55.31 13.09 18.59
N VAL A 176 -55.85 13.43 19.77
CA VAL A 176 -55.02 13.60 20.98
C VAL A 176 -54.29 12.30 21.33
N HIS A 177 -55.01 11.17 21.32
CA HIS A 177 -54.41 9.85 21.56
C HIS A 177 -53.30 9.53 20.54
N LEU A 178 -53.59 9.72 19.26
CA LEU A 178 -52.64 9.44 18.18
C LEU A 178 -51.40 10.35 18.25
N GLU A 179 -51.57 11.63 18.53
CA GLU A 179 -50.48 12.59 18.67
C GLU A 179 -49.60 12.28 19.89
N ASN A 180 -50.21 11.89 21.02
CA ASN A 180 -49.47 11.43 22.19
C ASN A 180 -48.65 10.17 21.87
N ALA A 181 -49.21 9.23 21.11
CA ALA A 181 -48.48 8.05 20.66
C ALA A 181 -47.30 8.43 19.75
N PHE A 182 -47.50 9.34 18.79
CA PHE A 182 -46.42 9.83 17.92
C PHE A 182 -45.32 10.56 18.68
N CYS A 183 -45.67 11.42 19.64
CA CYS A 183 -44.71 12.13 20.48
C CYS A 183 -43.92 11.17 21.37
N SER A 184 -44.59 10.22 22.01
CA SER A 184 -43.95 9.26 22.93
C SER A 184 -42.96 8.33 22.21
N ASN A 185 -43.18 8.06 20.92
CA ASN A 185 -42.32 7.20 20.11
C ASN A 185 -41.34 7.98 19.21
N GLY A 186 -41.34 9.32 19.25
CA GLY A 186 -40.43 10.13 18.44
C GLY A 186 -40.63 9.97 16.92
N VAL A 187 -41.89 9.93 16.47
CA VAL A 187 -42.23 9.72 15.06
C VAL A 187 -42.00 11.01 14.24
N ASP A 188 -41.26 10.90 13.14
CA ASP A 188 -41.01 12.00 12.20
C ASP A 188 -42.28 12.42 11.45
N GLN A 189 -42.37 13.70 11.05
CA GLN A 189 -43.55 14.28 10.40
C GLN A 189 -43.96 13.57 9.10
N ASP A 190 -42.98 13.18 8.29
CA ASP A 190 -43.19 12.46 7.03
C ASP A 190 -43.75 11.04 7.24
N VAL A 191 -43.50 10.44 8.40
CA VAL A 191 -44.06 9.14 8.78
C VAL A 191 -45.47 9.29 9.40
N LYS A 192 -45.72 10.34 10.18
CA LYS A 192 -47.01 10.56 10.87
C LYS A 192 -48.19 10.55 9.90
N SER A 193 -48.07 11.21 8.76
CA SER A 193 -49.13 11.29 7.75
C SER A 193 -49.47 9.91 7.18
N ARG A 194 -48.46 9.09 6.89
CA ARG A 194 -48.63 7.70 6.40
C ARG A 194 -49.25 6.80 7.46
N LEU A 195 -48.84 6.90 8.72
CA LEU A 195 -49.45 6.15 9.82
C LEU A 195 -50.90 6.55 10.08
N LEU A 196 -51.21 7.85 9.99
CA LEU A 196 -52.59 8.34 10.09
C LEU A 196 -53.47 7.72 9.00
N GLN A 197 -53.01 7.70 7.74
CA GLN A 197 -53.73 7.07 6.62
C GLN A 197 -54.07 5.58 6.87
N MET A 198 -53.21 4.86 7.60
CA MET A 198 -53.45 3.45 7.98
C MET A 198 -54.51 3.28 9.07
N CYS A 199 -54.76 4.33 9.86
CA CYS A 199 -55.74 4.34 10.95
C CYS A 199 -57.15 4.74 10.47
N LEU A 200 -57.27 5.35 9.29
CA LEU A 200 -58.54 5.84 8.75
C LEU A 200 -59.54 4.71 8.46
N HIS A 201 -60.82 4.99 8.66
CA HIS A 201 -61.93 4.16 8.20
C HIS A 201 -62.30 4.50 6.74
N ASP A 202 -63.12 3.67 6.09
CA ASP A 202 -63.32 3.72 4.63
C ASP A 202 -63.88 5.04 4.12
N LYS A 203 -64.80 5.67 4.85
CA LYS A 203 -65.34 6.99 4.49
C LYS A 203 -64.26 8.07 4.54
N ALA A 204 -63.42 8.09 5.58
CA ALA A 204 -62.29 9.01 5.64
C ALA A 204 -61.28 8.74 4.51
N LYS A 205 -60.96 7.46 4.22
CA LYS A 205 -60.11 7.08 3.07
C LYS A 205 -60.65 7.58 1.73
N SER A 206 -61.97 7.52 1.53
CA SER A 206 -62.63 8.04 0.34
C SER A 206 -62.47 9.56 0.21
N ILE A 207 -62.67 10.30 1.30
CA ILE A 207 -62.60 11.77 1.29
C ILE A 207 -61.19 12.28 1.01
N ILE A 208 -60.15 11.64 1.56
CA ILE A 208 -58.75 12.08 1.37
C ILE A 208 -58.24 11.91 -0.07
N THR A 209 -58.94 11.17 -0.93
CA THR A 209 -58.61 11.08 -2.37
C THR A 209 -58.73 12.41 -3.10
N ARG A 210 -59.41 13.40 -2.50
CA ARG A 210 -59.54 14.77 -3.02
C ARG A 210 -58.28 15.61 -2.79
N LEU A 211 -57.36 15.17 -1.95
CA LEU A 211 -56.12 15.87 -1.62
C LEU A 211 -55.00 15.53 -2.61
N THR A 212 -54.07 16.46 -2.78
CA THR A 212 -52.85 16.21 -3.56
C THR A 212 -51.85 15.36 -2.76
N VAL A 213 -50.85 14.79 -3.46
CA VAL A 213 -49.79 13.99 -2.81
C VAL A 213 -49.06 14.77 -1.72
N GLN A 214 -48.76 16.05 -1.97
CA GLN A 214 -48.07 16.91 -1.00
C GLN A 214 -48.92 17.14 0.26
N GLN A 215 -50.24 17.33 0.10
CA GLN A 215 -51.16 17.51 1.22
C GLN A 215 -51.38 16.21 2.00
N LEU A 216 -51.29 15.04 1.33
CA LEU A 216 -51.36 13.73 1.98
C LEU A 216 -50.09 13.39 2.75
N ASP A 217 -48.94 13.92 2.35
CA ASP A 217 -47.66 13.71 3.02
C ASP A 217 -47.46 14.65 4.23
N ASP A 218 -48.19 15.76 4.31
CA ASP A 218 -48.21 16.65 5.47
C ASP A 218 -49.28 16.26 6.50
N TYR A 219 -48.84 15.92 7.72
CA TYR A 219 -49.73 15.47 8.79
C TYR A 219 -50.73 16.55 9.20
N ASN A 220 -50.30 17.81 9.32
CA ASN A 220 -51.14 18.88 9.82
C ASN A 220 -52.26 19.21 8.82
N THR A 221 -51.92 19.32 7.53
CA THR A 221 -52.88 19.52 6.45
C THR A 221 -53.91 18.39 6.40
N LEU A 222 -53.45 17.13 6.51
CA LEU A 222 -54.35 15.98 6.53
C LEU A 222 -55.28 15.98 7.75
N LYS A 223 -54.75 16.29 8.94
CA LYS A 223 -55.51 16.41 10.19
C LYS A 223 -56.58 17.49 10.08
N GLU A 224 -56.20 18.69 9.63
CA GLU A 224 -57.13 19.82 9.49
C GLU A 224 -58.24 19.53 8.49
N PHE A 225 -57.90 18.90 7.36
CA PHE A 225 -58.88 18.49 6.35
C PHE A 225 -59.87 17.44 6.87
N LEU A 226 -59.39 16.43 7.61
CA LEU A 226 -60.27 15.45 8.24
C LEU A 226 -61.16 16.10 9.29
N LEU A 227 -60.61 17.00 10.11
CA LEU A 227 -61.39 17.73 11.11
C LEU A 227 -62.43 18.62 10.45
N SER A 228 -62.14 19.27 9.32
CA SER A 228 -63.09 20.13 8.61
C SER A 228 -64.24 19.34 8.01
N GLU A 229 -63.98 18.18 7.41
CA GLU A 229 -65.02 17.42 6.71
C GLU A 229 -65.92 16.62 7.66
N PHE A 230 -65.39 16.25 8.83
CA PHE A 230 -66.15 15.59 9.89
C PHE A 230 -66.73 16.56 10.92
N ARG A 231 -66.69 17.88 10.70
CA ARG A 231 -67.30 18.83 11.65
C ARG A 231 -68.78 18.50 11.88
N ILE A 232 -69.14 18.45 13.16
CA ILE A 232 -70.54 18.33 13.54
C ILE A 232 -71.19 19.70 13.32
N SER A 233 -72.16 19.75 12.41
CA SER A 233 -72.98 20.94 12.20
C SER A 233 -73.93 21.14 13.40
N PRO A 234 -74.26 22.38 13.77
CA PRO A 234 -75.30 22.67 14.76
C PRO A 234 -76.62 21.92 14.51
N VAL A 235 -76.97 21.68 13.24
CA VAL A 235 -78.16 20.90 12.85
C VAL A 235 -78.06 19.44 13.32
N LYS A 236 -76.89 18.81 13.16
CA LYS A 236 -76.65 17.43 13.61
C LYS A 236 -76.63 17.30 15.13
N LEU A 237 -76.05 18.28 15.83
CA LEU A 237 -76.10 18.35 17.30
C LEU A 237 -77.55 18.46 17.79
N ARG A 238 -78.35 19.31 17.12
CA ARG A 238 -79.77 19.47 17.41
C ARG A 238 -80.53 18.15 17.19
N GLU A 239 -80.31 17.47 16.08
CA GLU A 239 -80.91 16.15 15.78
C GLU A 239 -80.52 15.10 16.83
N GLN A 240 -79.25 15.03 17.24
CA GLN A 240 -78.80 14.12 18.30
C GLN A 240 -79.43 14.45 19.65
N PHE A 241 -79.56 15.74 20.00
CA PHE A 241 -80.18 16.17 21.25
C PHE A 241 -81.67 15.80 21.31
N PHE A 242 -82.42 16.01 20.22
CA PHE A 242 -83.84 15.63 20.18
C PHE A 242 -84.05 14.11 20.05
N GLY A 243 -83.07 13.38 19.50
CA GLY A 243 -83.12 11.92 19.36
C GLY A 243 -82.71 11.14 20.61
N THR A 244 -82.01 11.77 21.56
CA THR A 244 -81.57 11.13 22.81
C THR A 244 -82.71 11.09 23.82
N LYS A 245 -82.97 9.92 24.41
CA LYS A 245 -83.98 9.73 25.45
C LYS A 245 -83.28 9.37 26.75
N LYS A 246 -83.73 9.97 27.85
CA LYS A 246 -83.24 9.68 29.21
C LYS A 246 -83.40 8.19 29.50
N ILE A 247 -82.29 7.55 29.87
CA ILE A 247 -82.29 6.15 30.28
C ILE A 247 -82.92 6.07 31.69
N PRO A 248 -83.76 5.07 32.00
CA PRO A 248 -84.54 5.04 33.25
C PRO A 248 -83.71 5.11 34.55
N ASN A 249 -82.40 4.83 34.51
CA ASN A 249 -81.49 4.89 35.66
C ASN A 249 -80.43 6.01 35.54
N GLU A 250 -80.66 7.02 34.71
CA GLU A 250 -79.72 8.12 34.50
C GLU A 250 -79.96 9.24 35.52
N THR A 251 -78.96 9.50 36.37
CA THR A 251 -79.01 10.57 37.39
C THR A 251 -78.99 11.94 36.69
N SER A 252 -80.16 12.54 36.58
CA SER A 252 -80.33 13.89 36.03
C SER A 252 -79.69 14.90 36.99
N CYS A 253 -78.57 15.49 36.59
CA CYS A 253 -77.87 16.53 37.35
C CYS A 253 -78.53 17.90 37.22
N TYR A 254 -79.85 17.98 37.44
CA TYR A 254 -80.54 19.26 37.63
C TYR A 254 -80.93 19.38 39.11
N PRO A 255 -80.47 20.42 39.82
CA PRO A 255 -81.04 20.72 41.12
C PRO A 255 -82.50 21.13 40.91
N GLU A 256 -83.41 20.38 41.52
CA GLU A 256 -84.80 20.81 41.65
C GLU A 256 -84.79 22.14 42.41
N THR A 257 -85.12 23.22 41.71
CA THR A 257 -85.38 24.52 42.33
C THR A 257 -86.65 24.38 43.18
N VAL A 258 -86.44 24.47 44.49
CA VAL A 258 -87.47 24.57 45.54
C VAL A 258 -88.28 25.85 45.38
#